data_AF-A0A7K0CC41-F1
#
_entry.id   AF-A0A7K0CC41-F1
#
_cell.length_a   1.000
_cell.length_b   1.000
_cell.length_c   1.000
_cell.angle_alpha   90.00
_cell.angle_beta   90.00
_cell.angle_gamma   90.00
#
_symmetry.space_group_name_H-M   'P 1'
#
loop_
_entity.id
_entity.type
_entity.pdbx_description
1 polymer ?
#
loop_
_entity_poly.entity_id
_entity_poly.type
_entity_poly.pdbx_seq_one_letter_code
_entity_poly.pdbx_strand_id
1 'polypeptide(L)'
;MKNKLVPLLITLGLALGTVAVAAGPASASPVCSTASYVEARTTMSYIAVPSTSGGDTYCHLQRGAGGEGVKTLQTSLYQCYYLRGPRLAVFNIARDGSYGPKTEAAVKAAQQYHRISADGIYGPQTRNYMMHFGNWEGDVACGYFDTSA
;
A
#
# COMPACT_ATOMS: atom_id res chain seq x y z
N MET A 1 30.52 -3.83 83.40
CA MET A 1 29.40 -4.78 83.37
C MET A 1 28.56 -4.50 82.12
N LYS A 2 28.22 -5.59 81.42
CA LYS A 2 27.34 -5.79 80.24
C LYS A 2 26.36 -4.67 79.87
N ASN A 3 26.26 -4.34 78.56
CA ASN A 3 25.02 -4.43 77.75
C ASN A 3 25.25 -3.89 76.31
N LYS A 4 25.29 -4.78 75.31
CA LYS A 4 24.23 -5.12 74.31
C LYS A 4 24.09 -4.11 73.15
N LEU A 5 24.38 -4.55 71.92
CA LEU A 5 23.47 -4.53 70.74
C LEU A 5 24.18 -5.11 69.49
N VAL A 6 23.39 -5.78 68.65
CA VAL A 6 23.66 -6.64 67.47
C VAL A 6 22.60 -6.22 66.42
N PRO A 7 22.65 -6.50 65.10
CA PRO A 7 23.65 -6.26 64.03
C PRO A 7 23.01 -5.62 62.74
N LEU A 8 23.76 -5.59 61.62
CA LEU A 8 23.34 -5.88 60.22
C LEU A 8 22.28 -5.02 59.48
N LEU A 9 22.70 -4.35 58.37
CA LEU A 9 22.21 -4.50 56.98
C LEU A 9 22.55 -3.24 56.14
N ILE A 10 23.53 -3.36 55.24
CA ILE A 10 23.79 -2.40 54.16
C ILE A 10 23.22 -3.01 52.88
N THR A 11 22.06 -2.55 52.41
CA THR A 11 21.67 -2.66 51.01
C THR A 11 20.68 -1.55 50.66
N LEU A 12 21.12 -0.58 49.87
CA LEU A 12 20.20 0.20 49.05
C LEU A 12 20.82 0.33 47.65
N GLY A 13 20.64 -0.71 46.84
CA GLY A 13 20.87 -0.65 45.41
C GLY A 13 19.72 0.12 44.76
N LEU A 14 20.02 1.27 44.16
CA LEU A 14 19.06 2.06 43.38
C LEU A 14 18.94 1.42 42.00
N ALA A 15 17.90 0.61 41.77
CA ALA A 15 17.61 0.06 40.46
C ALA A 15 17.00 1.15 39.56
N LEU A 16 17.75 1.58 38.54
CA LEU A 16 17.23 2.34 37.40
C LEU A 16 16.37 1.38 36.56
N GLY A 17 15.08 1.29 36.88
CA GLY A 17 14.12 0.55 36.08
C GLY A 17 13.79 1.31 34.80
N THR A 18 14.38 0.92 33.68
CA THR A 18 13.94 1.36 32.35
C THR A 18 12.63 0.64 32.02
N VAL A 19 11.51 1.37 31.98
CA VAL A 19 10.27 0.85 31.44
C VAL A 19 10.45 0.72 29.93
N ALA A 20 10.63 -0.52 29.45
CA ALA A 20 10.53 -0.81 28.03
C ALA A 20 9.07 -0.59 27.62
N VAL A 21 8.79 0.53 26.96
CA VAL A 21 7.52 0.71 26.25
C VAL A 21 7.56 -0.26 25.07
N ALA A 22 6.84 -1.37 25.18
CA ALA A 22 6.62 -2.25 24.04
C ALA A 22 5.88 -1.43 22.98
N ALA A 23 6.56 -1.09 21.88
CA ALA A 23 5.89 -0.60 20.70
C ALA A 23 4.83 -1.65 20.33
N GLY A 24 3.55 -1.26 20.34
CA GLY A 24 2.49 -2.12 19.84
C GLY A 24 2.84 -2.61 18.43
N PRO A 25 2.33 -3.76 17.98
CA PRO A 25 2.63 -4.24 16.64
C PRO A 25 2.26 -3.14 15.64
N ALA A 26 3.24 -2.70 14.85
CA ALA A 26 2.97 -1.84 13.71
C ALA A 26 2.09 -2.66 12.76
N SER A 27 0.77 -2.49 12.86
CA SER A 27 -0.17 -3.16 11.99
C SER A 27 0.13 -2.72 10.56
N ALA A 28 0.77 -3.60 9.79
CA ALA A 28 0.89 -3.42 8.36
C ALA A 28 -0.52 -3.26 7.80
N SER A 29 -0.72 -2.26 6.93
CA SER A 29 -1.99 -2.08 6.22
C SER A 29 -2.42 -3.41 5.60
N PRO A 30 -3.72 -3.72 5.50
CA PRO A 30 -4.17 -4.98 4.95
C PRO A 30 -3.69 -5.16 3.49
N VAL A 31 -3.60 -6.41 3.02
CA VAL A 31 -3.29 -6.70 1.62
C VAL A 31 -4.57 -6.56 0.78
N CYS A 32 -4.50 -5.88 -0.36
CA CYS A 32 -5.65 -5.81 -1.27
C CYS A 32 -5.91 -7.20 -1.88
N SER A 33 -7.15 -7.69 -1.84
CA SER A 33 -7.52 -9.01 -2.35
C SER A 33 -8.52 -8.95 -3.51
N THR A 34 -9.27 -7.86 -3.62
CA THR A 34 -10.30 -7.63 -4.65
C THR A 34 -10.17 -6.23 -5.24
N ALA A 35 -11.19 -5.76 -5.95
CA ALA A 35 -11.32 -4.40 -6.42
C ALA A 35 -12.67 -3.79 -6.03
N SER A 36 -12.65 -2.48 -5.81
CA SER A 36 -13.83 -1.64 -5.62
C SER A 36 -13.96 -0.69 -6.82
N TYR A 37 -15.19 -0.39 -7.21
CA TYR A 37 -15.48 0.66 -8.18
C TYR A 37 -15.81 1.95 -7.45
N VAL A 38 -15.09 3.02 -7.76
CA VAL A 38 -15.22 4.32 -7.11
C VAL A 38 -15.31 5.43 -8.16
N GLU A 39 -15.92 6.55 -7.80
CA GLU A 39 -15.98 7.71 -8.69
C GLU A 39 -14.58 8.30 -8.91
N ALA A 40 -14.27 8.61 -10.17
CA ALA A 40 -13.03 9.30 -10.52
C ALA A 40 -13.20 10.81 -10.37
N ARG A 41 -12.10 11.51 -10.04
CA ARG A 41 -12.13 12.97 -9.85
C ARG A 41 -12.53 13.78 -11.08
N THR A 42 -12.09 13.34 -12.25
CA THR A 42 -11.94 14.20 -13.43
C THR A 42 -12.83 13.79 -14.59
N THR A 43 -13.57 12.71 -14.43
CA THR A 43 -14.37 12.06 -15.46
C THR A 43 -15.56 11.50 -14.71
N MET A 44 -16.78 11.81 -15.13
CA MET A 44 -18.05 11.31 -14.56
C MET A 44 -18.17 9.78 -14.76
N SER A 45 -17.20 9.03 -14.23
CA SER A 45 -16.84 7.67 -14.59
C SER A 45 -16.38 6.92 -13.34
N TYR A 46 -16.64 5.62 -13.32
CA TYR A 46 -16.18 4.73 -12.26
C TYR A 46 -14.83 4.11 -12.65
N ILE A 47 -13.86 4.18 -11.75
CA ILE A 47 -12.57 3.51 -11.86
C ILE A 47 -12.52 2.29 -10.96
N ALA A 48 -11.78 1.26 -11.38
CA ALA A 48 -11.51 0.09 -10.57
C ALA A 48 -10.22 0.30 -9.78
N VAL A 49 -10.31 0.23 -8.45
CA VAL A 49 -9.16 0.33 -7.55
C VAL A 49 -9.01 -0.93 -6.70
N PRO A 50 -7.78 -1.43 -6.49
CA PRO A 50 -7.52 -2.49 -5.52
C PRO A 50 -8.10 -2.17 -4.13
N SER A 51 -8.76 -3.16 -3.53
CA SER A 51 -9.37 -3.06 -2.21
C SER A 51 -9.31 -4.39 -1.46
N THR A 52 -9.60 -4.35 -0.17
CA THR A 52 -9.85 -5.57 0.62
C THR A 52 -11.24 -6.13 0.32
N SER A 53 -11.51 -7.36 0.76
CA SER A 53 -12.84 -7.96 0.67
C SER A 53 -13.95 -7.16 1.38
N GLY A 54 -13.58 -6.31 2.36
CA GLY A 54 -14.49 -5.39 3.04
C GLY A 54 -14.71 -4.07 2.29
N GLY A 55 -14.13 -3.90 1.10
CA GLY A 55 -14.21 -2.68 0.30
C GLY A 55 -13.23 -1.59 0.70
N ASP A 56 -12.36 -1.83 1.69
CA ASP A 56 -11.36 -0.85 2.12
C ASP A 56 -10.29 -0.67 1.04
N THR A 57 -10.13 0.56 0.56
CA THR A 57 -9.11 0.94 -0.44
C THR A 57 -7.80 1.36 0.20
N TYR A 58 -7.71 1.45 1.54
CA TYR A 58 -6.48 1.69 2.30
C TYR A 58 -5.72 0.38 2.57
N CYS A 59 -5.39 -0.31 1.49
CA CYS A 59 -4.63 -1.56 1.50
C CYS A 59 -3.35 -1.41 0.68
N HIS A 60 -2.51 -2.44 0.68
CA HIS A 60 -1.29 -2.48 -0.11
C HIS A 60 -1.16 -3.73 -0.98
N LEU A 61 -0.36 -3.62 -2.04
CA LEU A 61 0.12 -4.74 -2.85
C LEU A 61 1.62 -4.60 -3.07
N GLN A 62 2.33 -5.70 -2.89
CA GLN A 62 3.78 -5.82 -3.10
C GLN A 62 4.11 -7.22 -3.59
N ARG A 63 5.40 -7.51 -3.84
CA ARG A 63 5.85 -8.82 -4.31
C ARG A 63 5.25 -9.97 -3.49
N GLY A 64 4.78 -11.00 -4.19
CA GLY A 64 4.15 -12.17 -3.57
C GLY A 64 2.65 -12.02 -3.33
N ALA A 65 2.09 -10.82 -3.43
CA ALA A 65 0.63 -10.64 -3.48
C ALA A 65 0.05 -11.26 -4.76
N GLY A 66 -1.21 -11.69 -4.68
CA GLY A 66 -1.92 -12.24 -5.82
C GLY A 66 -3.43 -12.03 -5.71
N GLY A 67 -4.13 -12.32 -6.80
CA GLY A 67 -5.59 -12.25 -6.88
C GLY A 67 -6.09 -11.05 -7.67
N GLU A 68 -7.38 -10.77 -7.49
CA GLU A 68 -8.09 -9.80 -8.34
C GLU A 68 -7.56 -8.37 -8.16
N GLY A 69 -7.23 -7.97 -6.92
CA GLY A 69 -6.61 -6.65 -6.68
C GLY A 69 -5.31 -6.43 -7.47
N VAL A 70 -4.47 -7.46 -7.60
CA VAL A 70 -3.25 -7.39 -8.42
C VAL A 70 -3.59 -7.28 -9.89
N LYS A 71 -4.57 -8.05 -10.36
CA LYS A 71 -5.01 -8.03 -11.77
C LYS A 71 -5.60 -6.67 -12.15
N THR A 72 -6.36 -6.04 -11.25
CA THR A 72 -6.86 -4.67 -11.41
C THR A 72 -5.71 -3.68 -11.55
N LEU A 73 -4.72 -3.75 -10.66
CA LEU A 73 -3.52 -2.90 -10.74
C LEU A 73 -2.77 -3.10 -12.07
N GLN A 74 -2.51 -4.35 -12.47
CA GLN A 74 -1.85 -4.67 -13.73
C GLN A 74 -2.64 -4.15 -14.94
N THR A 75 -3.97 -4.19 -14.87
CA THR A 75 -4.85 -3.65 -15.90
C THR A 75 -4.75 -2.13 -15.98
N SER A 76 -4.74 -1.41 -14.85
CA SER A 76 -4.49 0.04 -14.81
C SER A 76 -3.16 0.40 -15.44
N LEU A 77 -2.08 -0.31 -15.08
CA LEU A 77 -0.74 -0.09 -15.62
C LEU A 77 -0.71 -0.30 -17.14
N TYR A 78 -1.30 -1.38 -17.64
CA TYR A 78 -1.36 -1.66 -19.07
C TYR A 78 -2.23 -0.65 -19.83
N GLN A 79 -3.48 -0.43 -19.41
CA GLN A 79 -4.42 0.42 -20.13
C GLN A 79 -3.99 1.89 -20.10
N CYS A 80 -3.68 2.40 -18.91
CA CYS A 80 -3.48 3.83 -18.70
C CYS A 80 -2.06 4.29 -18.97
N TYR A 81 -1.07 3.41 -18.86
CA TYR A 81 0.33 3.78 -19.09
C TYR A 81 0.92 3.19 -20.36
N TYR A 82 0.62 1.93 -20.70
CA TYR A 82 1.12 1.34 -21.95
C TYR A 82 0.31 1.77 -23.18
N LEU A 83 -1.02 1.67 -23.15
CA LEU A 83 -1.84 2.00 -24.34
C LEU A 83 -2.10 3.50 -24.49
N ARG A 84 -2.43 4.18 -23.38
CA ARG A 84 -2.90 5.59 -23.42
C ARG A 84 -1.87 6.61 -22.94
N GLY A 85 -0.97 6.21 -22.05
CA GLY A 85 0.01 7.10 -21.41
C GLY A 85 1.38 7.12 -22.09
N PRO A 86 2.49 7.06 -21.34
CA PRO A 86 3.86 7.23 -21.88
C PRO A 86 4.33 6.09 -22.80
N ARG A 87 3.58 4.98 -22.91
CA ARG A 87 3.84 3.84 -23.82
C ARG A 87 5.21 3.19 -23.66
N LEU A 88 5.74 3.18 -22.44
CA LEU A 88 6.99 2.52 -22.12
C LEU A 88 6.80 1.00 -22.04
N ALA A 89 7.78 0.24 -22.55
CA ALA A 89 7.76 -1.22 -22.57
C ALA A 89 7.62 -1.85 -21.16
N VAL A 90 8.06 -1.14 -20.12
CA VAL A 90 7.91 -1.58 -18.71
C VAL A 90 6.44 -1.75 -18.29
N PHE A 91 5.51 -1.06 -18.96
CA PHE A 91 4.07 -1.18 -18.70
C PHE A 91 3.39 -2.28 -19.54
N ASN A 92 4.10 -2.89 -20.51
CA ASN A 92 3.59 -4.01 -21.28
C ASN A 92 3.76 -5.33 -20.50
N ILE A 93 2.95 -5.46 -19.44
CA ILE A 93 3.00 -6.60 -18.53
C ILE A 93 1.76 -7.49 -18.68
N ALA A 94 1.92 -8.77 -18.31
CA ALA A 94 0.79 -9.66 -18.17
C ALA A 94 -0.15 -9.19 -17.06
N ARG A 95 -1.44 -9.49 -17.24
CA ARG A 95 -2.52 -9.23 -16.27
C ARG A 95 -2.94 -10.56 -15.65
N ASP A 96 -1.96 -11.25 -15.07
CA ASP A 96 -2.07 -12.61 -14.54
C ASP A 96 -2.51 -12.67 -13.07
N GLY A 97 -2.66 -11.51 -12.43
CA GLY A 97 -3.03 -11.43 -11.02
C GLY A 97 -1.91 -11.83 -10.07
N SER A 98 -0.65 -11.89 -10.52
CA SER A 98 0.53 -12.22 -9.70
C SER A 98 1.48 -11.04 -9.59
N TYR A 99 1.76 -10.58 -8.38
CA TYR A 99 2.64 -9.44 -8.16
C TYR A 99 4.10 -9.91 -8.19
N GLY A 100 4.63 -10.07 -9.40
CA GLY A 100 6.02 -10.45 -9.66
C GLY A 100 6.95 -9.26 -9.92
N PRO A 101 8.22 -9.52 -10.28
CA PRO A 101 9.21 -8.48 -10.59
C PRO A 101 8.77 -7.49 -11.67
N LYS A 102 8.02 -7.97 -12.69
CA LYS A 102 7.52 -7.12 -13.78
C LYS A 102 6.47 -6.13 -13.29
N THR A 103 5.55 -6.57 -12.42
CA THR A 103 4.54 -5.70 -11.82
C THR A 103 5.19 -4.66 -10.91
N GLU A 104 6.15 -5.07 -10.08
CA GLU A 104 6.93 -4.15 -9.24
C GLU A 104 7.64 -3.07 -10.05
N ALA A 105 8.32 -3.46 -11.14
CA ALA A 105 9.02 -2.53 -12.02
C ALA A 105 8.04 -1.54 -12.69
N ALA A 106 6.86 -2.02 -13.11
CA ALA A 106 5.82 -1.17 -13.66
C ALA A 106 5.25 -0.20 -12.62
N VAL A 107 5.06 -0.63 -11.37
CA VAL A 107 4.63 0.27 -10.28
C VAL A 107 5.70 1.32 -10.00
N LYS A 108 6.97 0.95 -9.92
CA LYS A 108 8.08 1.91 -9.77
C LYS A 108 8.08 2.95 -10.89
N ALA A 109 7.88 2.53 -12.14
CA ALA A 109 7.81 3.44 -13.28
C ALA A 109 6.60 4.40 -13.18
N ALA A 110 5.43 3.92 -12.74
CA ALA A 110 4.26 4.77 -12.53
C ALA A 110 4.48 5.77 -11.38
N GLN A 111 5.12 5.34 -10.29
CA GLN A 111 5.49 6.19 -9.16
C GLN A 111 6.47 7.29 -9.58
N GLN A 112 7.50 6.94 -10.36
CA GLN A 112 8.45 7.88 -10.94
C GLN A 112 7.78 8.88 -11.89
N TYR A 113 6.87 8.40 -12.74
CA TYR A 113 6.10 9.25 -13.66
C TYR A 113 5.32 10.32 -12.90
N HIS A 114 4.73 9.95 -11.76
CA HIS A 114 3.97 10.85 -10.89
C HIS A 114 4.81 11.58 -9.84
N ARG A 115 6.14 11.43 -9.86
CA ARG A 115 7.09 12.09 -8.96
C ARG A 115 6.79 11.83 -7.47
N ILE A 116 6.35 10.62 -7.15
CA ILE A 116 6.16 10.14 -5.76
C ILE A 116 7.26 9.13 -5.38
N SER A 117 7.22 8.60 -4.15
CA SER A 117 8.18 7.58 -3.70
C SER A 117 8.10 6.34 -4.61
N ALA A 118 9.23 5.95 -5.19
CA ALA A 118 9.33 4.86 -6.17
C ALA A 118 9.78 3.54 -5.52
N ASP A 119 9.07 3.12 -4.47
CA ASP A 119 9.38 1.91 -3.70
C ASP A 119 8.90 0.61 -4.35
N GLY A 120 8.03 0.68 -5.36
CA GLY A 120 7.41 -0.48 -6.00
C GLY A 120 6.31 -1.13 -5.18
N ILE A 121 5.79 -0.44 -4.17
CA ILE A 121 4.65 -0.86 -3.37
C ILE A 121 3.43 -0.06 -3.82
N TYR A 122 2.38 -0.76 -4.21
CA TYR A 122 1.09 -0.12 -4.35
C TYR A 122 0.53 0.09 -2.94
N GLY A 123 0.37 1.34 -2.52
CA GLY A 123 -0.25 1.73 -1.26
C GLY A 123 -1.06 3.02 -1.44
N PRO A 124 -1.53 3.66 -0.35
CA PRO A 124 -2.41 4.83 -0.44
C PRO A 124 -1.86 5.98 -1.29
N GLN A 125 -0.55 6.24 -1.24
CA GLN A 125 0.07 7.26 -2.09
C GLN A 125 -0.03 6.86 -3.57
N THR A 126 0.42 5.65 -3.92
CA THR A 126 0.32 5.13 -5.29
C THR A 126 -1.12 5.14 -5.79
N ARG A 127 -2.09 4.67 -4.98
CA ARG A 127 -3.53 4.71 -5.27
C ARG A 127 -4.00 6.11 -5.63
N ASN A 128 -3.65 7.12 -4.83
CA ASN A 128 -4.14 8.48 -5.01
C ASN A 128 -3.57 9.17 -6.25
N TYR A 129 -2.30 8.90 -6.58
CA TYR A 129 -1.60 9.62 -7.65
C TYR A 129 -1.60 8.88 -8.98
N MET A 130 -1.72 7.55 -9.00
CA MET A 130 -1.72 6.80 -10.25
C MET A 130 -3.07 6.90 -10.98
N MET A 131 -3.04 6.70 -12.30
CA MET A 131 -4.26 6.55 -13.09
C MET A 131 -4.77 5.10 -12.96
N HIS A 132 -6.06 4.97 -12.76
CA HIS A 132 -6.78 3.70 -12.73
C HIS A 132 -7.65 3.55 -13.96
N PHE A 133 -7.78 2.33 -14.46
CA PHE A 133 -8.72 2.08 -15.55
C PHE A 133 -10.16 2.12 -15.02
N GLY A 134 -11.05 2.65 -15.84
CA GLY A 134 -12.49 2.61 -15.68
C GLY A 134 -13.15 2.12 -16.95
N ASN A 135 -14.32 1.50 -16.83
CA ASN A 135 -15.15 1.17 -17.98
C ASN A 135 -16.32 2.14 -17.99
N TRP A 136 -16.48 2.88 -19.09
CA TRP A 136 -17.56 3.85 -19.24
C TRP A 136 -18.14 3.77 -20.65
N GLU A 137 -19.45 3.51 -20.77
CA GLU A 137 -20.19 3.52 -22.05
C GLU A 137 -19.54 2.71 -23.20
N GLY A 138 -18.82 1.63 -22.88
CA GLY A 138 -18.12 0.80 -23.88
C GLY A 138 -16.69 1.25 -24.20
N ASP A 139 -16.23 2.38 -23.66
CA ASP A 139 -14.87 2.87 -23.77
C ASP A 139 -14.06 2.68 -22.47
N VAL A 140 -12.77 2.39 -22.63
CA VAL A 140 -11.82 2.36 -21.52
C VAL A 140 -11.42 3.79 -21.17
N ALA A 141 -11.78 4.24 -19.97
CA ALA A 141 -11.35 5.52 -19.40
C ALA A 141 -10.15 5.32 -18.46
N CYS A 142 -9.35 6.37 -18.29
CA CYS A 142 -8.26 6.42 -17.31
C CYS A 142 -8.46 7.64 -16.45
N GLY A 143 -8.58 7.44 -15.14
CA GLY A 143 -8.91 8.50 -14.19
C GLY A 143 -8.15 8.38 -12.87
N TYR A 144 -8.15 9.47 -12.10
CA TYR A 144 -7.53 9.53 -10.78
C TYR A 144 -8.54 9.22 -9.68
N PHE A 145 -8.07 8.60 -8.61
CA PHE A 145 -8.86 8.35 -7.40
C PHE A 145 -9.29 9.65 -6.74
N ASP A 146 -10.58 9.76 -6.41
CA ASP A 146 -11.11 10.87 -5.63
C ASP A 146 -10.78 10.70 -4.14
N THR A 147 -10.04 11.66 -3.58
CA THR A 147 -9.73 11.71 -2.14
C THR A 147 -10.62 12.72 -1.41
N SER A 148 -11.69 13.18 -2.05
CA SER A 148 -12.64 14.16 -1.49
C SER A 148 -13.79 13.47 -0.74
N ALA A 149 -13.89 12.14 -0.86
CA ALA A 149 -14.81 11.27 -0.12
C ALA A 149 -14.30 10.89 1.28
#